data_AF-A0A0F9H0X2-F1
#
_entry.id   AF-A0A0F9H0X2-F1
#
_cell.length_a   1.000
_cell.length_b   1.000
_cell.length_c   1.000
_cell.angle_alpha   90.00
_cell.angle_beta   90.00
_cell.angle_gamma   90.00
#
_symmetry.space_group_name_H-M   'P 1'
#
loop_
_entity.id
_entity.type
_entity.pdbx_description
1 polymer ?
#
loop_
_entity_poly.entity_id
_entity_poly.type
_entity_poly.pdbx_seq_one_letter_code
_entity_poly.pdbx_strand_id
1 'polypeptide(L)'
;MTTYTKTGDVLLAAFSEMLNDLFTSTTTAGGNAGGTTLEDDRFKHFPKDTLKGRWIRITHDSDSSEHEVRQVTANDLSTVTVDYAFTATIATAKTYEMHKWEPRLKFAALDTARLDGFPAVALQVFDE
;
A
#
# COMPACT_ATOMS: atom_id res chain seq x y z
N MET A 1 31.69 3.56 -9.34
CA MET A 1 30.41 2.95 -9.74
C MET A 1 29.39 3.36 -8.68
N THR A 2 28.46 4.25 -9.00
CA THR A 2 27.50 4.77 -8.02
C THR A 2 26.44 3.71 -7.77
N THR A 3 26.47 3.07 -6.60
CA THR A 3 25.46 2.08 -6.22
C THR A 3 24.15 2.83 -5.92
N TYR A 4 23.19 2.77 -6.84
CA TYR A 4 21.84 3.25 -6.57
C TYR A 4 21.10 2.21 -5.73
N THR A 5 21.29 2.24 -4.42
CA THR A 5 20.49 1.41 -3.50
C THR A 5 19.08 2.00 -3.44
N LYS A 6 18.14 1.36 -4.14
CA LYS A 6 16.71 1.68 -4.02
C LYS A 6 16.15 0.96 -2.80
N THR A 7 15.35 1.64 -1.98
CA THR A 7 14.61 1.00 -0.89
C THR A 7 13.49 0.13 -1.44
N GLY A 8 12.97 -0.79 -0.62
CA GLY A 8 11.83 -1.64 -0.99
C GLY A 8 10.62 -0.83 -1.43
N ASP A 9 10.35 0.31 -0.79
CA ASP A 9 9.24 1.19 -1.14
C ASP A 9 9.41 1.84 -2.52
N VAL A 10 10.62 2.29 -2.84
CA VAL A 10 10.91 2.84 -4.18
C VAL A 10 10.73 1.77 -5.27
N LEU A 11 11.07 0.52 -4.97
CA LEU A 11 10.87 -0.60 -5.89
C LEU A 11 9.39 -0.97 -6.03
N LEU A 12 8.63 -0.99 -4.93
CA LEU A 12 7.19 -1.25 -4.96
C LEU A 12 6.43 -0.18 -5.76
N ALA A 13 6.75 1.10 -5.52
CA ALA A 13 6.13 2.21 -6.22
C ALA A 13 6.39 2.10 -7.73
N ALA A 14 7.66 1.91 -8.13
CA ALA A 14 8.02 1.73 -9.54
C ALA A 14 7.36 0.50 -10.18
N PHE A 15 7.27 -0.62 -9.45
CA PHE A 15 6.60 -1.82 -9.95
C PHE A 15 5.10 -1.61 -10.09
N SER A 16 4.48 -0.87 -9.16
CA SER A 16 3.05 -0.53 -9.22
C SER A 16 2.74 0.46 -10.34
N GLU A 17 3.62 1.42 -10.62
CA GLU A 17 3.51 2.29 -11.79
C GLU A 17 3.59 1.48 -13.10
N MET A 18 4.52 0.54 -13.20
CA MET A 18 4.65 -0.34 -14.36
C MET A 18 3.38 -1.16 -14.62
N LEU A 19 2.71 -1.60 -13.56
CA LEU A 19 1.44 -2.35 -13.65
C LEU A 19 0.20 -1.44 -13.84
N ASN A 20 0.39 -0.11 -13.89
CA ASN A 20 -0.69 0.87 -13.84
C ASN A 20 -1.66 0.59 -12.68
N ASP A 21 -1.05 0.38 -11.51
CA ASP A 21 -1.65 -0.15 -10.30
C ASP A 21 -1.41 0.76 -9.08
N LEU A 22 -1.11 2.03 -9.34
CA LEU A 22 -0.76 3.00 -8.32
C LEU A 22 -1.68 4.21 -8.42
N PHE A 23 -2.37 4.51 -7.34
CA PHE A 23 -2.97 5.81 -7.07
C PHE A 23 -2.40 6.32 -5.76
N THR A 24 -1.99 7.59 -5.71
CA THR A 24 -1.46 8.19 -4.49
C THR A 24 -2.25 9.43 -4.13
N SER A 25 -2.47 9.63 -2.83
CA SER A 25 -3.15 10.83 -2.35
C SER A 25 -2.85 11.08 -0.88
N THR A 26 -3.42 12.17 -0.38
CA THR A 26 -3.33 12.61 1.00
C THR A 26 -4.76 12.79 1.53
N THR A 27 -5.04 12.23 2.71
CA THR A 27 -6.34 12.35 3.36
C THR A 27 -6.70 13.82 3.57
N THR A 28 -7.94 14.18 3.26
CA THR A 28 -8.45 15.55 3.46
C THR A 28 -9.16 15.70 4.80
N ALA A 29 -9.64 14.61 5.38
CA ALA A 29 -10.28 14.58 6.70
C ALA A 29 -9.81 13.36 7.51
N GLY A 30 -10.10 13.39 8.81
CA GLY A 30 -9.84 12.25 9.69
C GLY A 30 -10.94 11.21 9.54
N GLY A 31 -10.55 9.94 9.44
CA GLY A 31 -11.47 8.82 9.50
C GLY A 31 -12.15 8.69 10.87
N ASN A 32 -12.98 7.67 11.02
CA ASN A 32 -13.65 7.42 12.28
C ASN A 32 -12.67 6.90 13.34
N ALA A 33 -12.97 7.15 14.61
CA ALA A 33 -12.12 6.82 15.75
C ALA A 33 -11.71 5.33 15.84
N GLY A 34 -12.56 4.43 15.36
CA GLY A 34 -12.32 2.99 15.28
C GLY A 34 -11.44 2.55 14.11
N GLY A 35 -10.87 3.46 13.32
CA GLY A 35 -9.85 3.14 12.30
C GLY A 35 -10.38 2.35 11.10
N THR A 36 -11.69 2.22 10.91
CA THR A 36 -12.27 1.45 9.80
C THR A 36 -12.59 2.30 8.56
N THR A 37 -12.27 3.59 8.59
CA THR A 37 -12.48 4.48 7.45
C THR A 37 -11.27 5.36 7.16
N LEU A 38 -11.13 5.73 5.88
CA LEU A 38 -10.18 6.71 5.38
C LEU A 38 -10.94 7.75 4.55
N GLU A 39 -10.65 9.04 4.79
CA GLU A 39 -11.38 10.14 4.17
C GLU A 39 -10.51 11.00 3.25
N ASP A 40 -10.93 11.11 1.99
CA ASP A 40 -10.30 11.91 0.96
C ASP A 40 -11.34 12.38 -0.07
N ASP A 41 -11.37 13.69 -0.32
CA ASP A 41 -12.26 14.29 -1.32
C ASP A 41 -12.03 13.77 -2.74
N ARG A 42 -10.83 13.24 -3.05
CA ARG A 42 -10.56 12.63 -4.35
C ARG A 42 -11.40 11.37 -4.59
N PHE A 43 -11.92 10.74 -3.54
CA PHE A 43 -12.81 9.59 -3.72
C PHE A 43 -14.13 9.96 -4.41
N LYS A 44 -14.54 11.23 -4.39
CA LYS A 44 -15.76 11.72 -5.07
C LYS A 44 -15.72 11.54 -6.59
N HIS A 45 -14.53 11.36 -7.17
CA HIS A 45 -14.38 11.05 -8.59
C HIS A 45 -14.74 9.60 -8.94
N PHE A 46 -14.79 8.72 -7.95
CA PHE A 46 -15.13 7.32 -8.14
C PHE A 46 -16.60 7.09 -7.77
N PRO A 47 -17.38 6.42 -8.64
CA PRO A 47 -18.73 6.03 -8.28
C PRO A 47 -18.74 5.13 -7.05
N LYS A 48 -19.89 5.08 -6.39
CA LYS A 48 -20.12 4.26 -5.19
C LYS A 48 -19.70 2.80 -5.43
N ASP A 49 -18.99 2.24 -4.45
CA ASP A 49 -18.50 0.86 -4.41
C ASP A 49 -17.60 0.40 -5.58
N THR A 50 -17.12 1.31 -6.43
CA THR A 50 -16.17 0.97 -7.51
C THR A 50 -14.74 0.73 -7.02
N LEU A 51 -14.41 1.18 -5.81
CA LEU A 51 -13.13 0.94 -5.16
C LEU A 51 -13.11 -0.33 -4.33
N LYS A 52 -14.25 -1.06 -4.24
CA LYS A 52 -14.31 -2.32 -3.51
C LYS A 52 -13.29 -3.33 -4.05
N GLY A 53 -12.56 -3.97 -3.14
CA GLY A 53 -11.50 -4.93 -3.44
C GLY A 53 -10.14 -4.31 -3.74
N ARG A 54 -10.04 -2.96 -3.81
CA ARG A 54 -8.75 -2.26 -3.83
C ARG A 54 -8.06 -2.39 -2.48
N TRP A 55 -6.75 -2.14 -2.48
CA TRP A 55 -5.89 -2.20 -1.30
C TRP A 55 -5.34 -0.82 -1.01
N ILE A 56 -5.48 -0.35 0.23
CA ILE A 56 -4.88 0.89 0.70
C ILE A 56 -3.66 0.53 1.52
N ARG A 57 -2.52 1.18 1.22
CA ARG A 57 -1.31 1.16 2.04
C ARG A 57 -1.05 2.57 2.56
N ILE A 58 -0.83 2.70 3.86
CA ILE A 58 -0.41 3.97 4.45
C ILE A 58 1.09 4.17 4.24
N THR A 59 1.50 5.26 3.59
CA THR A 59 2.91 5.50 3.21
C THR A 59 3.63 6.50 4.09
N HIS A 60 2.88 7.39 4.72
CA HIS A 60 3.43 8.28 5.73
C HIS A 60 2.31 8.64 6.67
N ASP A 61 2.35 7.98 7.81
CA ASP A 61 1.56 8.30 8.97
C ASP A 61 2.55 8.26 10.11
N SER A 62 2.87 9.42 10.70
CA SER A 62 3.87 9.54 11.77
C SER A 62 3.40 8.88 13.09
N ASP A 63 2.64 7.78 12.98
CA ASP A 63 2.03 6.97 14.02
C ASP A 63 2.18 5.46 13.70
N SER A 64 1.49 4.61 14.45
CA SER A 64 1.58 3.14 14.31
C SER A 64 0.98 2.56 13.04
N SER A 65 0.23 3.35 12.26
CA SER A 65 -0.48 2.88 11.07
C SER A 65 0.42 2.89 9.82
N GLU A 66 1.66 3.38 9.92
CA GLU A 66 2.60 3.40 8.81
C GLU A 66 2.84 2.00 8.24
N HIS A 67 2.79 1.90 6.90
CA HIS A 67 2.90 0.67 6.13
C HIS A 67 1.79 -0.35 6.32
N GLU A 68 0.76 -0.05 7.11
CA GLU A 68 -0.40 -0.91 7.19
C GLU A 68 -1.14 -0.99 5.86
N VAL A 69 -1.57 -2.19 5.52
CA VAL A 69 -2.32 -2.51 4.31
C VAL A 69 -3.70 -3.01 4.69
N ARG A 70 -4.74 -2.48 4.05
CA ARG A 70 -6.14 -2.89 4.27
C ARG A 70 -6.90 -2.99 2.95
N GLN A 71 -7.87 -3.90 2.90
CA GLN A 71 -8.72 -4.03 1.73
C GLN A 71 -9.96 -3.13 1.86
N VAL A 72 -10.31 -2.45 0.78
CA VAL A 72 -11.52 -1.63 0.68
C VAL A 72 -12.75 -2.53 0.56
N THR A 73 -13.70 -2.37 1.48
CA THR A 73 -14.97 -3.11 1.50
C THR A 73 -16.13 -2.33 0.90
N ALA A 74 -16.08 -1.00 1.00
CA ALA A 74 -17.06 -0.07 0.44
C ALA A 74 -16.44 1.31 0.20
N ASN A 75 -17.02 2.10 -0.69
CA ASN A 75 -16.69 3.52 -0.81
C ASN A 75 -17.94 4.33 -1.13
N ASP A 76 -18.08 5.48 -0.49
CA ASP A 76 -19.16 6.42 -0.73
C ASP A 76 -18.65 7.85 -0.61
N LEU A 77 -18.91 8.67 -1.63
CA LEU A 77 -18.42 10.05 -1.72
C LEU A 77 -16.92 10.18 -1.40
N SER A 78 -16.58 10.80 -0.28
CA SER A 78 -15.21 11.06 0.18
C SER A 78 -14.69 10.01 1.17
N THR A 79 -15.41 8.91 1.39
CA THR A 79 -15.10 7.95 2.44
C THR A 79 -14.91 6.56 1.84
N VAL A 80 -13.83 5.92 2.25
CA VAL A 80 -13.58 4.50 2.01
C VAL A 80 -13.70 3.77 3.35
N THR A 81 -14.36 2.61 3.34
CA THR A 81 -14.41 1.67 4.46
C THR A 81 -13.50 0.49 4.17
N VAL A 82 -12.77 0.03 5.18
CA VAL A 82 -11.85 -1.10 5.08
C VAL A 82 -12.36 -2.34 5.83
N ASP A 83 -11.76 -3.50 5.56
CA ASP A 83 -12.09 -4.80 6.15
C ASP A 83 -11.71 -4.91 7.63
N TYR A 84 -10.50 -4.48 7.97
CA TYR A 84 -10.00 -4.43 9.33
C TYR A 84 -9.57 -3.01 9.69
N ALA A 85 -9.77 -2.63 10.95
CA ALA A 85 -9.33 -1.34 11.45
C ALA A 85 -7.81 -1.16 11.28
N PHE A 86 -7.39 0.06 10.98
CA PHE A 86 -6.02 0.52 11.21
C PHE A 86 -5.74 0.56 12.72
N THR A 87 -4.46 0.45 13.11
CA THR A 87 -4.09 0.50 14.53
C THR A 87 -4.48 1.82 15.19
N ALA A 88 -4.42 2.93 14.44
CA ALA A 88 -4.90 4.23 14.88
C ALA A 88 -5.93 4.81 13.91
N THR A 89 -6.58 5.90 14.33
CA THR A 89 -7.40 6.70 13.43
C THR A 89 -6.51 7.36 12.38
N ILE A 90 -6.78 7.10 11.10
CA ILE A 90 -6.11 7.80 10.01
C ILE A 90 -6.59 9.25 10.01
N ALA A 91 -5.75 10.15 10.52
CA ALA A 91 -6.08 11.57 10.63
C ALA A 91 -6.06 12.26 9.25
N THR A 92 -6.32 13.57 9.26
CA THR A 92 -6.12 14.42 8.07
C THR A 92 -4.61 14.55 7.74
N ALA A 93 -4.29 14.88 6.49
CA ALA A 93 -2.94 15.08 5.99
C ALA A 93 -2.02 13.85 6.03
N LYS A 94 -2.58 12.63 6.01
CA LYS A 94 -1.84 11.36 5.94
C LYS A 94 -1.74 10.89 4.51
N THR A 95 -0.57 10.42 4.09
CA THR A 95 -0.37 9.95 2.72
C THR A 95 -0.62 8.46 2.61
N TYR A 96 -1.23 8.06 1.50
CA TYR A 96 -1.51 6.66 1.21
C TYR A 96 -1.34 6.36 -0.28
N GLU A 97 -1.13 5.08 -0.54
CA GLU A 97 -1.18 4.46 -1.85
C GLU A 97 -2.43 3.57 -1.94
N MET A 98 -3.07 3.56 -3.09
CA MET A 98 -4.15 2.64 -3.41
C MET A 98 -3.74 1.77 -4.60
N HIS A 99 -4.00 0.48 -4.49
CA HIS A 99 -3.61 -0.55 -5.45
C HIS A 99 -4.78 -1.45 -5.81
N LYS A 100 -4.76 -2.01 -7.01
CA LYS A 100 -5.64 -3.10 -7.46
C LYS A 100 -5.16 -4.44 -6.91
N TRP A 101 -3.85 -4.64 -6.79
CA TRP A 101 -3.25 -5.86 -6.22
C TRP A 101 -2.68 -5.62 -4.82
N GLU A 102 -2.75 -6.63 -3.96
CA GLU A 102 -2.21 -6.58 -2.60
C GLU A 102 -0.70 -6.27 -2.63
N PRO A 103 -0.23 -5.18 -1.99
CA PRO A 103 1.19 -4.81 -1.94
C PRO A 103 2.12 -5.93 -1.45
N ARG A 104 1.67 -6.76 -0.52
CA ARG A 104 2.45 -7.89 0.02
C ARG A 104 2.84 -8.91 -1.06
N LEU A 105 1.93 -9.19 -2.00
CA LEU A 105 2.21 -10.11 -3.11
C LEU A 105 3.27 -9.54 -4.05
N LYS A 106 3.25 -8.22 -4.25
CA LYS A 106 4.26 -7.53 -5.04
C LYS A 106 5.63 -7.57 -4.37
N PHE A 107 5.69 -7.35 -3.06
CA PHE A 107 6.93 -7.49 -2.30
C PHE A 107 7.49 -8.90 -2.39
N ALA A 108 6.64 -9.92 -2.23
CA ALA A 108 7.05 -11.31 -2.39
C ALA A 108 7.61 -11.58 -3.79
N ALA A 109 6.92 -11.11 -4.85
CA ALA A 109 7.38 -11.26 -6.22
C ALA A 109 8.72 -10.55 -6.48
N LEU A 110 8.92 -9.35 -5.91
CA LEU A 110 10.18 -8.62 -6.00
C LEU A 110 11.32 -9.34 -5.29
N ASP A 111 11.08 -9.93 -4.11
CA ASP A 111 12.12 -10.68 -3.40
C ASP A 111 12.44 -12.01 -4.10
N THR A 112 11.44 -12.73 -4.62
CA THR A 112 11.67 -13.90 -5.47
C THR A 112 12.48 -13.54 -6.71
N ALA A 113 12.12 -12.47 -7.42
CA ALA A 113 12.88 -12.02 -8.59
C ALA A 113 14.32 -11.63 -8.24
N ARG A 114 14.55 -11.06 -7.05
CA ARG A 114 15.90 -10.75 -6.54
C ARG A 114 16.72 -12.03 -6.31
N LEU A 115 16.12 -13.05 -5.70
CA LEU A 115 16.76 -14.34 -5.45
C LEU A 115 17.04 -15.10 -6.74
N ASP A 116 16.08 -15.14 -7.67
CA ASP A 116 16.20 -15.84 -8.95
C ASP A 116 17.18 -15.16 -9.91
N GLY A 117 17.26 -13.82 -9.89
CA GLY A 117 18.17 -13.05 -10.73
C GLY A 117 19.64 -13.10 -10.26
N PHE A 118 19.87 -13.36 -8.97
CA PHE A 118 21.20 -13.45 -8.37
C PHE A 118 21.35 -14.71 -7.51
N PRO A 119 21.20 -15.92 -8.10
CA PRO A 119 21.18 -17.16 -7.34
C PRO A 119 22.53 -17.47 -6.68
N ALA A 120 23.62 -16.87 -7.16
CA ALA A 120 24.97 -17.03 -6.61
C ALA A 120 25.21 -16.28 -5.29
N VAL A 121 24.30 -15.41 -4.84
CA VAL A 121 24.46 -14.62 -3.60
C VAL A 121 24.04 -15.41 -2.35
N ALA A 122 23.20 -16.44 -2.50
CA ALA A 122 22.81 -17.33 -1.42
C ALA A 122 22.81 -18.78 -1.91
N LEU A 123 23.90 -19.50 -1.66
CA LEU A 123 23.91 -20.96 -1.77
C LEU A 123 23.29 -21.50 -0.48
N GLN A 124 22.13 -22.16 -0.55
CA GLN A 124 21.65 -22.98 0.56
C GLN A 124 22.57 -24.21 0.66
N VAL A 125 23.57 -24.14 1.53
CA VAL A 125 24.35 -25.30 1.93
C VAL A 125 23.57 -25.99 3.05
N PHE A 126 23.10 -27.20 2.79
CA PHE A 126 22.65 -28.10 3.84
C PHE A 126 23.89 -28.81 4.37
N ASP A 127 24.15 -28.73 5.68
CA ASP A 127 25.14 -29.58 6.33
C ASP A 127 24.68 -31.04 6.22
N GLU A 128 25.53 -31.91 5.67
CA GLU A 128 25.38 -33.38 5.71
C GLU A 128 25.70 -33.92 7.11
#